data_AF-A0A349M042-F1
#
_entry.id   AF-A0A349M042-F1
#
_cell.length_a   1.000
_cell.length_b   1.000
_cell.length_c   1.000
_cell.angle_alpha   90.00
_cell.angle_beta   90.00
_cell.angle_gamma   90.00
#
_symmetry.space_group_name_H-M   'P 1'
#
loop_
_entity.id
_entity.type
_entity.pdbx_description
1 polymer ?
#
loop_
_entity_poly.entity_id
_entity_poly.type
_entity_poly.pdbx_seq_one_letter_code
_entity_poly.pdbx_strand_id
1 'polypeptide(L)'
;MLSSDDTTRNTGAIEKVSRPYNHHDYAYERRQHILHQKQTDDLPGINSQDVHGRIAWRQFIQLREENKRLRWEVEKYIDAIDSIQSMHQEEVEQYESRLDEMKAVQNRTIQDHLELERRYQELYHSFQSAVEEEAQNMVADAARTLELHPLDRAGMTNDAMKTVELHVKQIEEKHTAESLYLLRQAQKKAYQLEHELAEERQQIALERDTMQNMQNSLREQAELRKDMAENRLRVTFISIITLITTVLVAMLLVCQLLLLLWLHVPLTLALIVPMLICIVLAALFAYISSTARRLFAIAPPQSVKQKQS
;
A
#
# COMPACT_ATOMS: atom_id res chain seq x y z
N MET A 1 -6.87 4.84 51.07
CA MET A 1 -7.19 5.87 50.06
C MET A 1 -6.59 5.36 48.76
N LEU A 2 -7.43 4.76 47.91
CA LEU A 2 -7.82 5.30 46.58
C LEU A 2 -6.59 5.39 45.65
N SER A 3 -6.48 4.69 44.52
CA SER A 3 -7.51 4.09 43.68
C SER A 3 -6.98 2.93 42.83
N SER A 4 -7.89 1.98 42.61
CA SER A 4 -7.91 0.79 41.76
C SER A 4 -7.12 0.85 40.45
N ASP A 5 -6.42 -0.26 40.23
CA ASP A 5 -6.19 -0.93 38.94
C ASP A 5 -7.31 -0.67 37.93
N ASP A 6 -6.97 -0.03 36.81
CA ASP A 6 -7.66 -0.18 35.54
C ASP A 6 -6.72 0.18 34.39
N THR A 7 -5.96 -0.81 33.93
CA THR A 7 -5.54 -0.90 32.52
C THR A 7 -5.60 -2.36 32.13
N THR A 8 -6.84 -2.79 31.98
CA THR A 8 -7.24 -4.05 31.38
C THR A 8 -6.56 -4.20 30.01
N ARG A 9 -5.66 -5.18 29.97
CA ARG A 9 -5.26 -5.95 28.78
C ARG A 9 -6.39 -5.99 27.74
N ASN A 10 -6.11 -5.51 26.54
CA ASN A 10 -6.85 -5.90 25.35
C ASN A 10 -5.90 -6.18 24.18
N THR A 11 -5.02 -7.16 24.38
CA THR A 11 -4.36 -7.91 23.31
C THR A 11 -5.18 -9.16 23.04
N GLY A 12 -6.31 -8.97 22.36
CA GLY A 12 -7.35 -9.99 22.17
C GLY A 12 -7.83 -10.10 20.73
N ALA A 13 -6.92 -10.04 19.76
CA ALA A 13 -7.18 -10.52 18.41
C ALA A 13 -5.90 -11.16 17.89
N ILE A 14 -5.66 -12.39 18.33
CA ILE A 14 -4.77 -13.31 17.61
C ILE A 14 -5.48 -13.55 16.27
N GLU A 15 -5.08 -12.78 15.29
CA GLU A 15 -5.37 -13.00 13.88
C GLU A 15 -4.97 -14.45 13.59
N LYS A 16 -5.98 -15.28 13.31
CA LYS A 16 -5.76 -16.67 12.91
C LYS A 16 -4.86 -16.62 11.68
N VAL A 17 -3.61 -17.03 11.86
CA VAL A 17 -2.71 -17.37 10.76
C VAL A 17 -3.43 -18.41 9.92
N SER A 18 -3.95 -17.95 8.79
CA SER A 18 -4.57 -18.79 7.77
C SER A 18 -3.56 -19.87 7.40
N ARG A 19 -3.96 -21.13 7.56
CA ARG A 19 -3.17 -22.29 7.10
C ARG A 19 -2.67 -22.04 5.67
N PRO A 20 -1.45 -22.49 5.32
CA PRO A 20 -0.98 -22.41 3.94
C PRO A 20 -1.99 -23.11 3.04
N TYR A 21 -2.60 -22.31 2.18
CA TYR A 21 -3.63 -22.71 1.24
C TYR A 21 -2.93 -23.49 0.13
N ASN A 22 -3.24 -24.79 -0.01
CA ASN A 22 -2.58 -25.69 -0.97
C ASN A 22 -2.83 -25.22 -2.41
N HIS A 23 -1.88 -24.46 -2.95
CA HIS A 23 -1.89 -23.90 -4.31
C HIS A 23 -1.95 -24.98 -5.40
N HIS A 24 -1.49 -26.20 -5.09
CA HIS A 24 -1.42 -27.30 -6.05
C HIS A 24 -2.80 -27.88 -6.42
N ASP A 25 -3.72 -27.92 -5.46
CA ASP A 25 -5.06 -28.49 -5.69
C ASP A 25 -5.90 -27.57 -6.59
N TYR A 26 -5.75 -26.24 -6.45
CA TYR A 26 -6.46 -25.26 -7.28
C TYR A 26 -5.94 -25.23 -8.72
N ALA A 27 -4.63 -25.36 -8.93
CA ALA A 27 -4.04 -25.41 -10.27
C ALA A 27 -4.49 -26.67 -11.04
N TYR A 28 -4.68 -27.79 -10.34
CA TYR A 28 -5.14 -29.04 -10.94
C TYR A 28 -6.64 -29.02 -11.26
N GLU A 29 -7.48 -28.54 -10.34
CA GLU A 29 -8.92 -28.33 -10.58
C GLU A 29 -9.16 -27.32 -11.73
N ARG A 30 -8.37 -26.25 -11.80
CA ARG A 30 -8.48 -25.22 -12.85
C ARG A 30 -8.09 -25.75 -14.23
N ARG A 31 -7.04 -26.57 -14.34
CA ARG A 31 -6.67 -27.23 -15.61
C ARG A 31 -7.74 -28.21 -16.08
N GLN A 32 -8.39 -28.93 -15.16
CA GLN A 32 -9.51 -29.81 -15.51
C GLN A 32 -10.73 -29.02 -15.99
N HIS A 33 -11.04 -27.88 -15.35
CA HIS A 33 -12.13 -27.01 -15.80
C HIS A 33 -11.90 -26.44 -17.21
N ILE A 34 -10.66 -26.05 -17.54
CA ILE A 34 -10.30 -25.55 -18.88
C ILE A 34 -10.38 -26.66 -19.94
N LEU A 35 -10.00 -27.90 -19.60
CA LEU A 35 -10.12 -29.05 -20.50
C LEU A 35 -11.60 -29.41 -20.75
N HIS A 36 -12.45 -29.41 -19.73
CA HIS A 36 -13.90 -29.59 -19.90
C HIS A 36 -14.55 -28.44 -20.69
N GLN A 37 -14.04 -27.22 -20.58
CA GLN A 37 -14.54 -26.07 -21.33
C GLN A 37 -14.10 -26.04 -22.80
N LYS A 38 -13.05 -26.79 -23.18
CA LYS A 38 -12.70 -27.05 -24.60
C LYS A 38 -13.61 -28.08 -25.25
N GLN A 39 -14.23 -28.95 -24.46
CA GLN A 39 -15.11 -30.01 -24.95
C GLN A 39 -16.54 -29.53 -25.27
N THR A 40 -16.88 -28.28 -24.92
CA THR A 40 -18.17 -27.65 -25.26
C THR A 40 -18.14 -26.85 -26.57
N ASP A 41 -17.02 -26.88 -27.32
CA ASP A 41 -16.87 -26.22 -28.62
C ASP A 41 -17.47 -27.05 -29.79
N ASP A 42 -17.82 -28.32 -29.53
CA ASP A 42 -18.54 -29.19 -30.48
C ASP A 42 -20.04 -29.21 -30.14
N LEU A 43 -20.77 -28.26 -30.71
CA LEU A 43 -22.25 -28.22 -30.69
C LEU A 43 -22.83 -28.61 -32.07
N PRO A 44 -24.05 -29.19 -32.10
CA PRO A 44 -24.57 -29.93 -33.25
C PRO A 44 -24.80 -29.02 -34.47
N GLY A 45 -24.47 -29.56 -35.65
CA GLY A 45 -24.63 -28.86 -36.94
C GLY A 45 -26.10 -28.56 -37.24
N ILE A 46 -26.46 -27.28 -37.25
CA ILE A 46 -27.79 -26.82 -37.65
C ILE A 46 -27.85 -26.75 -39.18
N ASN A 47 -28.39 -27.80 -39.81
CA ASN A 47 -28.80 -27.75 -41.22
C ASN A 47 -29.96 -26.76 -41.37
N SER A 48 -29.72 -25.57 -41.90
CA SER A 48 -30.78 -24.59 -42.21
C SER A 48 -30.72 -24.17 -43.67
N GLN A 49 -31.76 -24.56 -44.43
CA GLN A 49 -31.91 -24.30 -45.86
C GLN A 49 -32.79 -23.06 -46.14
N ASP A 50 -33.02 -22.20 -45.14
CA ASP A 50 -33.87 -21.00 -45.25
C ASP A 50 -33.10 -19.67 -45.12
N VAL A 51 -33.61 -18.61 -45.77
CA VAL A 51 -33.01 -17.26 -45.79
C VAL A 51 -32.87 -16.66 -44.39
N HIS A 52 -33.78 -16.97 -43.46
CA HIS A 52 -33.68 -16.60 -42.05
C HIS A 52 -32.57 -17.37 -41.30
N GLY A 53 -32.27 -18.60 -41.75
CA GLY A 53 -31.14 -19.39 -41.25
C GLY A 53 -29.79 -18.76 -41.54
N ARG A 54 -29.63 -18.08 -42.69
CA ARG A 54 -28.37 -17.36 -43.02
C ARG A 54 -28.09 -16.18 -42.10
N ILE A 55 -29.13 -15.44 -41.69
CA ILE A 55 -28.97 -14.28 -40.79
C ILE A 55 -28.66 -14.78 -39.37
N ALA A 56 -29.39 -15.79 -38.89
CA ALA A 56 -29.09 -16.45 -37.62
C ALA A 56 -27.69 -17.06 -37.59
N TRP A 57 -27.24 -17.65 -38.70
CA TRP A 57 -25.89 -18.20 -38.86
C TRP A 57 -24.79 -17.14 -38.78
N ARG A 58 -25.00 -15.96 -39.39
CA ARG A 58 -24.04 -14.84 -39.26
C ARG A 58 -23.94 -14.33 -37.83
N GLN A 59 -25.07 -14.18 -37.14
CA GLN A 59 -25.09 -13.79 -35.73
C GLN A 59 -24.41 -14.85 -34.85
N PHE A 60 -24.62 -16.14 -35.16
CA PHE A 60 -23.95 -17.23 -34.47
C PHE A 60 -22.43 -17.22 -34.66
N ILE A 61 -21.93 -17.01 -35.89
CA ILE A 61 -20.49 -16.87 -36.15
C ILE A 61 -19.93 -15.67 -35.38
N GLN A 62 -20.63 -14.54 -35.39
CA GLN A 62 -20.21 -13.35 -34.63
C GLN A 62 -20.11 -13.63 -33.13
N LEU A 63 -21.13 -14.26 -32.53
CA LEU A 63 -21.10 -14.66 -31.12
C LEU A 63 -19.98 -15.65 -30.82
N ARG A 64 -19.65 -16.55 -31.75
CA ARG A 64 -18.52 -17.49 -31.61
C ARG A 64 -17.18 -16.75 -31.59
N GLU A 65 -16.99 -15.79 -32.49
CA GLU A 65 -15.78 -14.97 -32.55
C GLU A 65 -15.64 -14.09 -31.30
N GLU A 66 -16.73 -13.48 -30.84
CA GLU A 66 -16.77 -12.69 -29.61
C GLU A 66 -16.48 -13.55 -28.38
N ASN A 67 -17.03 -14.77 -28.29
CA ASN A 67 -16.72 -15.67 -27.17
C ASN A 67 -15.25 -16.10 -27.18
N LYS A 68 -14.69 -16.39 -28.37
CA LYS A 68 -13.26 -16.71 -28.52
C LYS A 68 -12.39 -15.53 -28.10
N ARG A 69 -12.75 -14.31 -28.50
CA ARG A 69 -12.05 -13.09 -28.09
C ARG A 69 -12.12 -12.88 -26.58
N LEU A 70 -13.30 -13.01 -25.99
CA LEU A 70 -13.50 -12.87 -24.54
C LEU A 70 -12.69 -13.90 -23.75
N ARG A 71 -12.61 -15.15 -24.23
CA ARG A 71 -11.77 -16.18 -23.59
C ARG A 71 -10.30 -15.82 -23.64
N TRP A 72 -9.80 -15.34 -24.77
CA TRP A 72 -8.42 -14.88 -24.90
C TRP A 72 -8.13 -13.69 -23.98
N GLU A 73 -9.08 -12.76 -23.86
CA GLU A 73 -8.96 -11.61 -22.98
C GLU A 73 -8.97 -12.03 -21.49
N VAL A 74 -9.82 -12.99 -21.11
CA VAL A 74 -9.82 -13.60 -19.77
C VAL A 74 -8.50 -14.31 -19.48
N GLU A 75 -7.98 -15.11 -20.42
CA GLU A 75 -6.70 -15.81 -20.27
C GLU A 75 -5.56 -14.80 -20.06
N LYS A 76 -5.53 -13.72 -20.84
CA LYS A 76 -4.57 -12.63 -20.67
C LYS A 76 -4.66 -11.97 -19.28
N TYR A 77 -5.87 -11.76 -18.76
CA TYR A 77 -6.04 -11.22 -17.41
C TYR A 77 -5.60 -12.20 -16.32
N ILE A 78 -5.82 -13.50 -16.53
CA ILE A 78 -5.35 -14.54 -15.61
C ILE A 78 -3.82 -14.53 -15.56
N ASP A 79 -3.15 -14.54 -16.71
CA ASP A 79 -1.69 -14.49 -16.77
C ASP A 79 -1.13 -13.22 -16.09
N ALA A 80 -1.79 -12.09 -16.29
CA ALA A 80 -1.42 -10.84 -15.63
C ALA A 80 -1.57 -10.92 -14.10
N ILE A 81 -2.65 -11.53 -13.60
CA ILE A 81 -2.87 -11.72 -12.17
C ILE A 81 -1.81 -12.66 -11.60
N ASP A 82 -1.53 -13.78 -12.26
CA ASP A 82 -0.56 -14.77 -11.81
C ASP A 82 0.86 -14.15 -11.77
N SER A 83 1.22 -13.31 -12.75
CA SER A 83 2.47 -12.55 -12.77
C SER A 83 2.56 -11.50 -11.65
N ILE A 84 1.47 -10.77 -11.37
CA ILE A 84 1.44 -9.81 -10.25
C ILE A 84 1.58 -10.55 -8.92
N GLN A 85 0.93 -11.69 -8.78
CA GLN A 85 1.04 -12.51 -7.57
C GLN A 85 2.45 -13.05 -7.37
N SER A 86 3.13 -13.53 -8.43
CA SER A 86 4.51 -13.99 -8.31
C SER A 86 5.47 -12.88 -7.93
N MET A 87 5.32 -11.68 -8.52
CA MET A 87 6.13 -10.52 -8.15
C MET A 87 5.89 -10.10 -6.70
N HIS A 88 4.63 -10.07 -6.26
CA HIS A 88 4.31 -9.72 -4.88
C HIS A 88 4.87 -10.74 -3.88
N GLN A 89 4.82 -12.03 -4.22
CA GLN A 89 5.42 -13.08 -3.41
C GLN A 89 6.93 -12.90 -3.27
N GLU A 90 7.62 -12.57 -4.37
CA GLU A 90 9.06 -12.28 -4.35
C GLU A 90 9.39 -11.05 -3.49
N GLU A 91 8.59 -9.97 -3.59
CA GLU A 91 8.74 -8.78 -2.75
C GLU A 91 8.61 -9.12 -1.25
N VAL A 92 7.62 -9.94 -0.89
CA VAL A 92 7.41 -10.40 0.50
C VAL A 92 8.63 -11.16 0.99
N GLU A 93 9.15 -12.10 0.20
CA GLU A 93 10.35 -12.88 0.55
C GLU A 93 11.58 -11.98 0.72
N GLN A 94 11.74 -10.95 -0.13
CA GLN A 94 12.80 -9.96 0.01
C GLN A 94 12.67 -9.14 1.31
N TYR A 95 11.45 -8.72 1.68
CA TYR A 95 11.21 -8.00 2.93
C TYR A 95 11.48 -8.88 4.16
N GLU A 96 11.05 -10.14 4.14
CA GLU A 96 11.32 -11.09 5.21
C GLU A 96 12.83 -11.32 5.38
N SER A 97 13.56 -11.54 4.28
CA SER A 97 15.02 -11.67 4.30
C SER A 97 15.70 -10.43 4.88
N ARG A 98 15.24 -9.23 4.49
CA ARG A 98 15.80 -7.96 5.01
C ARG A 98 15.52 -7.77 6.49
N LEU A 99 14.35 -8.17 6.97
CA LEU A 99 14.02 -8.13 8.39
C LEU A 99 14.90 -9.07 9.21
N ASP A 100 15.16 -10.27 8.70
CA ASP A 100 16.03 -11.23 9.38
C ASP A 100 17.50 -10.79 9.38
N GLU A 101 17.98 -10.19 8.29
CA GLU A 101 19.29 -9.55 8.27
C GLU A 101 19.39 -8.44 9.31
N MET A 102 18.39 -7.55 9.38
CA MET A 102 18.38 -6.44 10.33
C MET A 102 18.35 -6.93 11.78
N LYS A 103 17.59 -7.98 12.08
CA LYS A 103 17.60 -8.63 13.40
C LYS A 103 18.96 -9.25 13.71
N ALA A 104 19.61 -9.89 12.73
CA ALA A 104 20.94 -10.47 12.93
C ALA A 104 21.98 -9.39 13.22
N VAL A 105 21.93 -8.25 12.51
CA VAL A 105 22.77 -7.08 12.79
C VAL A 105 22.50 -6.52 14.18
N GLN A 106 21.23 -6.32 14.54
CA GLN A 106 20.85 -5.84 15.87
C GLN A 106 21.39 -6.77 16.98
N ASN A 107 21.25 -8.08 16.82
CA ASN A 107 21.76 -9.05 17.78
C ASN A 107 23.29 -8.99 17.91
N ARG A 108 24.02 -8.83 16.79
CA ARG A 108 25.47 -8.64 16.82
C ARG A 108 25.85 -7.37 17.57
N THR A 109 25.19 -6.25 17.27
CA THR A 109 25.45 -4.97 17.96
C THR A 109 25.17 -5.06 19.46
N ILE A 110 24.12 -5.78 19.87
CA ILE A 110 23.83 -6.04 21.30
C ILE A 110 24.96 -6.86 21.92
N GLN A 111 25.44 -7.91 21.25
CA GLN A 111 26.55 -8.72 21.74
C GLN A 111 27.84 -7.89 21.89
N ASP A 112 28.16 -7.06 20.90
CA ASP A 112 29.32 -6.18 20.94
C ASP A 112 29.24 -5.18 22.10
N HIS A 113 28.04 -4.61 22.35
CA HIS A 113 27.81 -3.73 23.50
C HIS A 113 28.00 -4.45 24.83
N LEU A 114 27.46 -5.66 24.99
CA LEU A 114 27.62 -6.45 26.20
C LEU A 114 29.09 -6.83 26.44
N GLU A 115 29.83 -7.18 25.39
CA GLU A 115 31.26 -7.46 25.49
C GLU A 115 32.05 -6.21 25.90
N LEU A 116 31.69 -5.06 25.32
CA LEU A 116 32.31 -3.77 25.67
C LEU A 116 32.06 -3.41 27.14
N GLU A 117 30.81 -3.53 27.62
CA GLU A 117 30.46 -3.31 29.03
C GLU A 117 31.25 -4.21 29.97
N ARG A 118 31.40 -5.49 29.61
CA ARG A 118 32.21 -6.43 30.39
C ARG A 118 33.67 -6.00 30.45
N ARG A 119 34.27 -5.60 29.32
CA ARG A 119 35.65 -5.08 29.30
C ARG A 119 35.81 -3.80 30.12
N TYR A 120 34.81 -2.92 30.10
CA TYR A 120 34.81 -1.72 30.94
C TYR A 120 34.76 -2.07 32.43
N GLN A 121 33.95 -3.05 32.84
CA GLN A 121 33.91 -3.51 34.24
C GLN A 121 35.24 -4.15 34.66
N GLU A 122 35.82 -5.00 33.80
CA GLU A 122 37.14 -5.61 34.04
C GLU A 122 38.22 -4.53 34.19
N LEU A 123 38.24 -3.52 33.30
CA LEU A 123 39.16 -2.40 33.38
C LEU A 123 38.96 -1.59 34.68
N TYR A 124 37.72 -1.30 35.05
CA TYR A 124 37.39 -0.56 36.27
C TYR A 124 37.87 -1.29 37.52
N HIS A 125 37.63 -2.60 37.62
CA HIS A 125 38.12 -3.42 38.73
C HIS A 125 39.66 -3.52 38.75
N SER A 126 40.30 -3.66 37.59
CA SER A 126 41.76 -3.69 37.50
C SER A 126 42.39 -2.37 37.95
N PHE A 127 41.78 -1.25 37.57
CA PHE A 127 42.22 0.08 37.98
C PHE A 127 42.04 0.27 39.49
N GLN A 128 40.88 -0.10 40.03
CA GLN A 128 40.63 -0.01 41.47
C GLN A 128 41.63 -0.87 42.26
N SER A 129 41.89 -2.12 41.82
CA SER A 129 42.88 -2.99 42.46
C SER A 129 44.29 -2.41 42.39
N ALA A 130 44.69 -1.83 41.26
CA ALA A 130 46.00 -1.21 41.09
C ALA A 130 46.15 0.03 41.99
N VAL A 131 45.11 0.86 42.09
CA VAL A 131 45.08 2.03 42.98
C VAL A 131 45.12 1.61 44.45
N GLU A 132 44.38 0.57 44.83
CA GLU A 132 44.41 0.03 46.20
C GLU A 132 45.78 -0.55 46.54
N GLU A 133 46.40 -1.30 45.62
CA GLU A 133 47.74 -1.86 45.79
C GLU A 133 48.81 -0.76 45.87
N GLU A 134 48.74 0.27 45.01
CA GLU A 134 49.67 1.39 45.03
C GLU A 134 49.49 2.25 46.29
N ALA A 135 48.25 2.46 46.74
CA ALA A 135 47.98 3.11 48.02
C ALA A 135 48.52 2.29 49.20
N GLN A 136 48.34 0.96 49.20
CA GLN A 136 48.90 0.07 50.23
C GLN A 136 50.43 0.09 50.21
N ASN A 137 51.06 0.07 49.03
CA ASN A 137 52.52 0.17 48.89
C ASN A 137 53.02 1.53 49.38
N MET A 138 52.36 2.64 49.03
CA MET A 138 52.72 3.96 49.54
C MET A 138 52.56 4.05 51.06
N VAL A 139 51.50 3.47 51.64
CA VAL A 139 51.32 3.41 53.10
C VAL A 139 52.40 2.54 53.75
N ALA A 140 52.73 1.39 53.17
CA ALA A 140 53.78 0.50 53.68
C ALA A 140 55.17 1.12 53.58
N ASP A 141 55.47 1.84 52.49
CA ASP A 141 56.72 2.58 52.30
C ASP A 141 56.78 3.80 53.23
N ALA A 142 55.66 4.51 53.43
CA ALA A 142 55.55 5.58 54.43
C ALA A 142 55.77 5.04 55.86
N ALA A 143 55.23 3.86 56.18
CA ALA A 143 55.42 3.20 57.47
C ALA A 143 56.87 2.73 57.66
N ARG A 144 57.50 2.14 56.63
CA ARG A 144 58.92 1.75 56.65
C ARG A 144 59.87 2.94 56.80
N THR A 145 59.60 4.03 56.10
CA THR A 145 60.40 5.27 56.24
C THR A 145 60.22 5.92 57.61
N LEU A 146 59.06 5.74 58.25
CA LEU A 146 58.80 6.12 59.64
C LEU A 146 59.56 5.28 60.67
N GLU A 147 59.76 3.98 60.42
CA GLU A 147 60.50 3.08 61.32
C GLU A 147 62.02 3.17 61.17
N LEU A 148 62.55 3.52 60.00
CA LEU A 148 64.00 3.51 59.73
C LEU A 148 64.73 4.85 59.98
N HIS A 149 64.04 6.00 60.03
CA HIS A 149 64.70 7.30 60.26
C HIS A 149 63.87 8.28 61.11
N PRO A 150 64.04 8.28 62.45
CA PRO A 150 63.42 9.29 63.32
C PRO A 150 64.11 10.66 63.28
N LEU A 151 65.18 10.87 62.50
CA LEU A 151 66.00 12.09 62.61
C LEU A 151 66.18 12.96 61.35
N ASP A 152 65.63 12.60 60.18
CA ASP A 152 65.80 13.46 58.99
C ASP A 152 64.52 13.55 58.14
N ARG A 153 63.48 14.15 58.74
CA ARG A 153 62.08 14.05 58.32
C ARG A 153 61.63 15.08 57.27
N ALA A 154 62.43 16.12 56.99
CA ALA A 154 61.97 17.29 56.22
C ALA A 154 62.51 17.37 54.79
N GLY A 155 63.60 16.67 54.46
CA GLY A 155 64.27 16.75 53.16
C GLY A 155 63.74 15.76 52.12
N MET A 156 63.69 14.46 52.45
CA MET A 156 63.31 13.38 51.51
C MET A 156 61.80 13.30 51.23
N THR A 157 60.96 13.65 52.20
CA THR A 157 59.50 13.70 52.03
C THR A 157 59.08 14.78 51.04
N ASN A 158 59.81 15.88 50.99
CA ASN A 158 59.56 17.00 50.08
C ASN A 158 59.89 16.65 48.62
N ASP A 159 60.92 15.83 48.39
CA ASP A 159 61.35 15.43 47.05
C ASP A 159 60.42 14.34 46.49
N ALA A 160 60.05 13.36 47.30
CA ALA A 160 59.04 12.35 46.95
C ALA A 160 57.67 13.00 46.68
N MET A 161 57.25 13.95 47.52
CA MET A 161 56.00 14.69 47.34
C MET A 161 56.03 15.55 46.07
N LYS A 162 57.17 16.17 45.74
CA LYS A 162 57.36 16.85 44.46
C LYS A 162 57.27 15.93 43.26
N THR A 163 57.86 14.72 43.33
CA THR A 163 57.76 13.75 42.24
C THR A 163 56.33 13.22 42.07
N VAL A 164 55.60 12.99 43.16
CA VAL A 164 54.18 12.60 43.11
C VAL A 164 53.33 13.73 42.57
N GLU A 165 53.57 14.98 43.00
CA GLU A 165 52.85 16.15 42.47
C GLU A 165 53.12 16.35 40.98
N LEU A 166 54.36 16.13 40.53
CA LEU A 166 54.72 16.13 39.11
C LEU A 166 54.02 15.01 38.34
N HIS A 167 53.97 13.79 38.90
CA HIS A 167 53.33 12.64 38.25
C HIS A 167 51.80 12.82 38.15
N VAL A 168 51.16 13.33 39.21
CA VAL A 168 49.74 13.67 39.22
C VAL A 168 49.43 14.74 38.18
N LYS A 169 50.22 15.82 38.12
CA LYS A 169 50.07 16.85 37.07
C LYS A 169 50.24 16.27 35.67
N GLN A 170 51.19 15.37 35.48
CA GLN A 170 51.43 14.75 34.18
C GLN A 170 50.28 13.80 33.76
N ILE A 171 49.66 13.11 34.71
CA ILE A 171 48.47 12.28 34.51
C ILE A 171 47.23 13.16 34.21
N GLU A 172 47.04 14.25 34.96
CA GLU A 172 45.98 15.24 34.70
C GLU A 172 46.12 15.87 33.31
N GLU A 173 47.34 16.27 32.92
CA GLU A 173 47.63 16.81 31.59
C GLU A 173 47.35 15.79 30.48
N LYS A 174 47.65 14.52 30.72
CA LYS A 174 47.34 13.43 29.77
C LYS A 174 45.83 13.22 29.63
N HIS A 175 45.08 13.16 30.73
CA HIS A 175 43.63 12.97 30.69
C HIS A 175 42.88 14.19 30.15
N THR A 176 43.37 15.40 30.42
CA THR A 176 42.81 16.61 29.82
C THR A 176 43.07 16.65 28.31
N ALA A 177 44.24 16.20 27.84
CA ALA A 177 44.50 16.07 26.40
C ALA A 177 43.61 15.00 25.72
N GLU A 178 43.44 13.84 26.35
CA GLU A 178 42.56 12.76 25.86
C GLU A 178 41.09 13.21 25.79
N SER A 179 40.58 13.89 26.83
CA SER A 179 39.22 14.40 26.84
C SER A 179 38.99 15.50 25.80
N LEU A 180 39.95 16.41 25.60
CA LEU A 180 39.89 17.41 24.53
C LEU A 180 39.90 16.77 23.14
N TYR A 181 40.68 15.70 22.95
CA TYR A 181 40.68 14.95 21.70
C TYR A 181 39.31 14.31 21.42
N LEU A 182 38.73 13.64 22.42
CA LEU A 182 37.41 13.03 22.30
C LEU A 182 36.33 14.07 22.03
N LEU A 183 36.37 15.23 22.70
CA LEU A 183 35.42 16.31 22.48
C LEU A 183 35.51 16.87 21.06
N ARG A 184 36.73 17.03 20.53
CA ARG A 184 36.94 17.46 19.14
C ARG A 184 36.48 16.41 18.14
N GLN A 185 36.65 15.12 18.44
CA GLN A 185 36.15 14.04 17.59
C GLN A 185 34.62 13.95 17.61
N ALA A 186 34.00 14.10 18.77
CA ALA A 186 32.55 14.16 18.92
C ALA A 186 31.97 15.37 18.19
N GLN A 187 32.62 16.53 18.31
CA GLN A 187 32.24 17.74 17.58
C GLN A 187 32.33 17.53 16.06
N LYS A 188 33.39 16.89 15.56
CA LYS A 188 33.51 16.56 14.14
C LYS A 188 32.39 15.62 13.67
N LYS A 189 32.06 14.60 14.46
CA LYS A 189 30.95 13.70 14.16
C LYS A 189 29.60 14.43 14.19
N ALA A 190 29.38 15.34 15.14
CA ALA A 190 28.17 16.15 15.20
C ALA A 190 27.99 17.00 13.94
N TYR A 191 29.06 17.66 13.46
CA TYR A 191 29.03 18.40 12.20
C TYR A 191 28.74 17.52 10.98
N GLN A 192 29.27 16.29 10.93
CA GLN A 192 28.98 15.34 9.86
C GLN A 192 27.49 14.94 9.86
N LEU A 193 26.95 14.63 11.03
CA LEU A 193 25.53 14.29 11.18
C LEU A 193 24.61 15.46 10.86
N GLU A 194 24.98 16.69 11.21
CA GLU A 194 24.21 17.88 10.83
C GLU A 194 24.17 18.05 9.30
N HIS A 195 25.26 17.73 8.61
CA HIS A 195 25.32 17.78 7.15
C HIS A 195 24.45 16.69 6.52
N GLU A 196 24.59 15.44 6.96
CA GLU A 196 23.78 14.31 6.48
C GLU A 196 22.28 14.55 6.74
N LEU A 197 21.93 15.09 7.90
CA LEU A 197 20.54 15.40 8.25
C LEU A 197 19.98 16.57 7.43
N ALA A 198 20.82 17.53 7.03
CA ALA A 198 20.42 18.59 6.10
C ALA A 198 20.14 18.03 4.70
N GLU A 199 20.97 17.09 4.22
CA GLU A 199 20.76 16.39 2.95
C GLU A 199 19.48 15.53 2.98
N GLU A 200 19.27 14.77 4.05
CA GLU A 200 18.07 13.94 4.22
C GLU A 200 16.79 14.80 4.25
N ARG A 201 16.81 15.92 4.97
CA ARG A 201 15.69 16.88 4.96
C ARG A 201 15.40 17.43 3.56
N GLN A 202 16.43 17.67 2.76
CA GLN A 202 16.26 18.13 1.38
C GLN A 202 15.67 17.01 0.50
N GLN A 203 16.12 15.77 0.66
CA GLN A 203 15.54 14.62 -0.05
C GLN A 203 14.07 14.42 0.31
N ILE A 204 13.72 14.48 1.60
CA ILE A 204 12.32 14.37 2.06
C ILE A 204 11.46 15.50 1.48
N ALA A 205 11.98 16.72 1.37
CA ALA A 205 11.25 17.83 0.76
C ALA A 205 10.98 17.57 -0.73
N LEU A 206 11.98 17.09 -1.48
CA LEU A 206 11.82 16.71 -2.89
C LEU A 206 10.83 15.55 -3.05
N GLU A 207 10.91 14.52 -2.22
CA GLU A 207 9.97 13.41 -2.24
C GLU A 207 8.54 13.88 -1.96
N ARG A 208 8.32 14.77 -0.98
CA ARG A 208 7.01 15.35 -0.71
C ARG A 208 6.46 16.12 -1.92
N ASP A 209 7.28 16.93 -2.57
CA ASP A 209 6.88 17.67 -3.77
C ASP A 209 6.49 16.70 -4.91
N THR A 210 7.27 15.63 -5.11
CA THR A 210 6.94 14.61 -6.12
C THR A 210 5.64 13.86 -5.80
N MET A 211 5.43 13.49 -4.53
CA MET A 211 4.19 12.84 -4.09
C MET A 211 2.99 13.76 -4.27
N GLN A 212 3.12 15.05 -3.95
CA GLN A 212 2.05 16.02 -4.13
C GLN A 212 1.72 16.22 -5.60
N ASN A 213 2.72 16.30 -6.47
CA ASN A 213 2.51 16.38 -7.92
C ASN A 213 1.79 15.12 -8.45
N MET A 214 2.20 13.94 -7.99
CA MET A 214 1.55 12.68 -8.34
C MET A 214 0.08 12.66 -7.88
N GLN A 215 -0.21 13.07 -6.65
CA GLN A 215 -1.59 13.18 -6.14
C GLN A 215 -2.44 14.15 -6.97
N ASN A 216 -1.89 15.30 -7.35
CA ASN A 216 -2.57 16.26 -8.22
C ASN A 216 -2.88 15.64 -9.59
N SER A 217 -1.91 14.96 -10.21
CA SER A 217 -2.12 14.29 -11.51
C SER A 217 -3.19 13.20 -11.45
N LEU A 218 -3.26 12.44 -10.35
CA LEU A 218 -4.30 11.43 -10.13
C LEU A 218 -5.68 12.06 -9.96
N ARG A 219 -5.75 13.20 -9.25
CA ARG A 219 -6.98 13.95 -9.08
C ARG A 219 -7.48 14.50 -10.42
N GLU A 220 -6.61 15.09 -11.22
CA GLU A 220 -6.95 15.55 -12.58
C GLU A 220 -7.42 14.40 -13.46
N GLN A 221 -6.75 13.24 -13.41
CA GLN A 221 -7.17 12.06 -14.16
C GLN A 221 -8.55 11.55 -13.71
N ALA A 222 -8.84 11.58 -12.40
CA ALA A 222 -10.13 11.18 -11.87
C ALA A 222 -11.24 12.16 -12.31
N GLU A 223 -10.95 13.46 -12.32
CA GLU A 223 -11.86 14.50 -12.80
C GLU A 223 -12.15 14.34 -14.30
N LEU A 224 -11.12 14.12 -15.12
CA LEU A 224 -11.28 13.83 -16.55
C LEU A 224 -12.11 12.56 -16.80
N ARG A 225 -11.91 11.50 -16.01
CA ARG A 225 -12.72 10.27 -16.12
C ARG A 225 -14.18 10.53 -15.76
N LYS A 226 -14.43 11.34 -14.74
CA LYS A 226 -15.78 11.75 -14.34
C LYS A 226 -16.45 12.53 -15.47
N ASP A 227 -15.77 13.54 -16.01
CA ASP A 227 -16.28 14.35 -17.12
C ASP A 227 -16.55 13.53 -18.38
N MET A 228 -15.66 12.58 -18.70
CA MET A 228 -15.88 11.66 -19.82
C MET A 228 -17.09 10.75 -19.61
N ALA A 229 -17.29 10.24 -18.38
CA ALA A 229 -18.45 9.44 -18.04
C ALA A 229 -19.76 10.25 -18.11
N GLU A 230 -19.76 11.47 -17.57
CA GLU A 230 -20.90 12.38 -17.66
C GLU A 230 -21.24 12.75 -19.10
N ASN A 231 -20.23 13.04 -19.93
CA ASN A 231 -20.41 13.32 -21.35
C ASN A 231 -20.95 12.10 -22.11
N ARG A 232 -20.43 10.90 -21.84
CA ARG A 232 -20.94 9.66 -22.46
C ARG A 232 -22.39 9.43 -22.08
N LEU A 233 -22.75 9.61 -20.81
CA LEU A 233 -24.13 9.50 -20.35
C LEU A 233 -25.00 10.55 -21.05
N ARG A 234 -24.58 11.82 -21.08
CA ARG A 234 -25.31 12.90 -21.77
C ARG A 234 -25.54 12.58 -23.24
N VAL A 235 -24.53 12.12 -23.96
CA VAL A 235 -24.64 11.73 -25.38
C VAL A 235 -25.61 10.55 -25.54
N THR A 236 -25.51 9.52 -24.71
CA THR A 236 -26.43 8.38 -24.77
C THR A 236 -27.87 8.79 -24.46
N PHE A 237 -28.10 9.66 -23.47
CA PHE A 237 -29.42 10.18 -23.15
C PHE A 237 -29.99 11.02 -24.28
N ILE A 238 -29.22 11.94 -24.86
CA ILE A 238 -29.65 12.75 -26.00
C ILE A 238 -29.99 11.83 -27.18
N SER A 239 -29.14 10.85 -27.50
CA SER A 239 -29.38 9.88 -28.57
C SER A 239 -30.65 9.07 -28.37
N ILE A 240 -30.95 8.65 -27.13
CA ILE A 240 -32.17 7.90 -26.82
C ILE A 240 -33.40 8.81 -26.98
N ILE A 241 -33.34 10.05 -26.49
CA ILE A 241 -34.44 11.01 -26.61
C ILE A 241 -34.71 11.34 -28.07
N THR A 242 -33.68 11.60 -28.88
CA THR A 242 -33.84 11.89 -30.31
C THR A 242 -34.39 10.67 -31.06
N LEU A 243 -33.93 9.45 -30.74
CA LEU A 243 -34.49 8.23 -31.33
C LEU A 243 -35.97 8.04 -30.99
N ILE A 244 -36.37 8.21 -29.72
CA ILE A 244 -37.78 8.09 -29.32
C ILE A 244 -38.63 9.15 -30.04
N THR A 245 -38.14 10.40 -30.10
CA THR A 245 -38.87 11.50 -30.74
C THR A 245 -39.06 11.26 -32.23
N THR A 246 -38.00 10.81 -32.93
CA THR A 246 -38.07 10.49 -34.37
C THR A 246 -39.00 9.32 -34.66
N VAL A 247 -38.97 8.25 -33.85
CA VAL A 247 -39.90 7.13 -33.97
C VAL A 247 -41.34 7.57 -33.75
N LEU A 248 -41.61 8.41 -32.75
CA LEU A 248 -42.96 8.90 -32.48
C LEU A 248 -43.49 9.77 -33.63
N VAL A 249 -42.67 10.65 -34.20
CA VAL A 249 -43.04 11.46 -35.37
C VAL A 249 -43.33 10.58 -36.59
N ALA A 250 -42.47 9.58 -36.86
CA ALA A 250 -42.69 8.64 -37.96
C ALA A 250 -43.99 7.84 -37.77
N MET A 251 -44.24 7.34 -36.55
CA MET A 251 -45.49 6.63 -36.22
C MET A 251 -46.72 7.53 -36.39
N LEU A 252 -46.65 8.81 -36.01
CA LEU A 252 -47.73 9.76 -36.21
C LEU A 252 -48.05 9.97 -37.70
N LEU A 253 -47.04 10.11 -38.55
CA LEU A 253 -47.22 10.22 -40.01
C LEU A 253 -47.86 8.97 -40.61
N VAL A 254 -47.40 7.78 -40.20
CA VAL A 254 -47.97 6.50 -40.66
C VAL A 254 -49.43 6.35 -40.22
N CYS A 255 -49.75 6.69 -38.97
CA CYS A 255 -51.13 6.65 -38.46
C CYS A 255 -52.05 7.62 -39.21
N GLN A 256 -51.59 8.85 -39.49
CA GLN A 256 -52.35 9.83 -40.26
C GLN A 256 -52.64 9.33 -41.68
N LEU A 257 -51.64 8.77 -42.36
CA LEU A 257 -51.80 8.18 -43.70
C LEU A 257 -52.77 7.00 -43.69
N LEU A 258 -52.67 6.10 -42.70
CA LEU A 258 -53.57 4.95 -42.57
C LEU A 258 -55.02 5.39 -42.34
N LEU A 259 -55.28 6.36 -41.45
CA LEU A 259 -56.63 6.85 -41.20
C LEU A 259 -57.25 7.56 -42.42
N LEU A 260 -56.45 8.32 -43.16
CA LEU A 260 -56.88 8.96 -44.41
C LEU A 260 -57.20 7.92 -45.49
N LEU A 261 -56.33 6.91 -45.65
CA LEU A 261 -56.44 5.92 -46.72
C LEU A 261 -57.54 4.87 -46.45
N TRP A 262 -57.63 4.36 -45.22
CA TRP A 262 -58.55 3.27 -44.87
C TRP A 262 -59.93 3.77 -44.47
N LEU A 263 -60.01 4.84 -43.68
CA LEU A 263 -61.23 5.19 -42.97
C LEU A 263 -62.00 6.35 -43.63
N HIS A 264 -61.43 6.98 -44.68
CA HIS A 264 -62.03 8.09 -45.44
C HIS A 264 -62.61 9.20 -44.54
N VAL A 265 -61.98 9.41 -43.37
CA VAL A 265 -62.43 10.37 -42.36
C VAL A 265 -62.09 11.79 -42.83
N PRO A 266 -62.94 12.80 -42.56
CA PRO A 266 -62.60 14.19 -42.82
C PRO A 266 -61.25 14.56 -42.19
N LEU A 267 -60.43 15.31 -42.95
CA LEU A 267 -59.04 15.69 -42.62
C LEU A 267 -58.88 16.21 -41.18
N THR A 268 -59.88 16.91 -40.65
CA THR A 268 -59.89 17.48 -39.29
C THR A 268 -59.87 16.42 -38.20
N LEU A 269 -60.65 15.34 -38.32
CA LEU A 269 -60.65 14.23 -37.35
C LEU A 269 -59.40 13.35 -37.51
N ALA A 270 -58.91 13.17 -38.74
CA ALA A 270 -57.68 12.44 -39.02
C ALA A 270 -56.43 13.10 -38.42
N LEU A 271 -56.46 14.41 -38.14
CA LEU A 271 -55.38 15.13 -37.47
C LEU A 271 -55.45 15.02 -35.94
N ILE A 272 -56.66 15.14 -35.37
CA ILE A 272 -56.87 15.25 -33.90
C ILE A 272 -56.68 13.89 -33.21
N VAL A 273 -57.18 12.81 -33.79
CA VAL A 273 -57.16 11.48 -33.14
C VAL A 273 -55.73 10.94 -32.94
N PRO A 274 -54.82 10.97 -33.94
CA PRO A 274 -53.43 10.53 -33.76
C PRO A 274 -52.65 11.40 -32.78
N MET A 275 -52.92 12.70 -32.73
CA MET A 275 -52.31 13.62 -31.76
C MET A 275 -52.68 13.23 -30.33
N LEU A 276 -53.96 12.96 -30.05
CA LEU A 276 -54.41 12.51 -28.73
C LEU A 276 -53.78 11.17 -28.34
N ILE A 277 -53.71 10.21 -29.27
CA ILE A 277 -53.05 8.91 -29.03
C ILE A 277 -51.55 9.10 -28.71
N CYS A 278 -50.86 9.97 -29.43
CA CYS A 278 -49.45 10.26 -29.17
C CYS A 278 -49.23 10.96 -27.83
N ILE A 279 -50.12 11.86 -27.41
CA ILE A 279 -50.06 12.50 -26.09
C ILE A 279 -50.23 11.46 -24.97
N VAL A 280 -51.18 10.53 -25.12
CA VAL A 280 -51.40 9.45 -24.14
C VAL A 280 -50.21 8.49 -24.08
N LEU A 281 -49.65 8.11 -25.24
CA LEU A 281 -48.44 7.29 -25.30
C LEU A 281 -47.23 7.98 -24.67
N ALA A 282 -47.03 9.28 -24.95
CA ALA A 282 -45.95 10.06 -24.35
C ALA A 282 -46.11 10.15 -22.82
N ALA A 283 -47.32 10.33 -22.31
CA ALA A 283 -47.61 10.33 -20.88
C ALA A 283 -47.32 8.97 -20.23
N LEU A 284 -47.68 7.85 -20.88
CA LEU A 284 -47.36 6.50 -20.43
C LEU A 284 -45.85 6.23 -20.42
N PHE A 285 -45.12 6.61 -21.48
CA PHE A 285 -43.66 6.48 -21.52
C PHE A 285 -42.96 7.35 -20.47
N ALA A 286 -43.44 8.57 -20.24
CA ALA A 286 -42.96 9.43 -19.16
C ALA A 286 -43.20 8.81 -17.79
N TYR A 287 -44.37 8.19 -17.57
CA TYR A 287 -44.70 7.49 -16.33
C TYR A 287 -43.81 6.27 -16.09
N ILE A 288 -43.63 5.40 -17.10
CA ILE A 288 -42.78 4.20 -17.03
C ILE A 288 -41.30 4.58 -16.83
N SER A 289 -40.81 5.59 -17.53
CA SER A 289 -39.42 6.05 -17.38
C SER A 289 -39.17 6.70 -16.01
N SER A 290 -40.14 7.45 -15.47
CA SER A 290 -40.03 8.04 -14.13
C SER A 290 -40.01 7.00 -13.01
N THR A 291 -40.80 5.93 -13.15
CA THR A 291 -40.85 4.81 -12.21
C THR A 291 -39.59 3.95 -12.30
N ALA A 292 -39.10 3.67 -13.52
CA ALA A 292 -37.83 2.99 -13.72
C ALA A 292 -36.65 3.76 -13.08
N ARG A 293 -36.55 5.08 -13.28
CA ARG A 293 -35.51 5.90 -12.63
C ARG A 293 -35.55 5.82 -11.10
N ARG A 294 -36.74 5.79 -10.49
CA ARG A 294 -36.87 5.64 -9.03
C ARG A 294 -36.39 4.27 -8.55
N LEU A 295 -36.66 3.20 -9.30
CA LEU A 295 -36.21 1.85 -8.95
C LEU A 295 -34.69 1.68 -9.13
N PHE A 296 -34.11 2.25 -10.20
CA PHE A 296 -32.66 2.19 -10.43
C PHE A 296 -31.86 3.13 -9.53
N ALA A 297 -32.44 4.21 -9.01
CA ALA A 297 -31.80 5.07 -8.02
C ALA A 297 -31.71 4.44 -6.62
N ILE A 298 -32.54 3.44 -6.33
CA ILE A 298 -32.55 2.70 -5.05
C ILE A 298 -31.61 1.48 -5.08
N ALA A 299 -31.16 1.05 -6.26
CA ALA A 299 -30.17 -0.01 -6.38
C ALA A 299 -28.75 0.59 -6.25
N PRO A 300 -28.01 0.35 -5.15
CA PRO A 300 -26.60 0.72 -5.10
C PRO A 300 -25.84 -0.07 -6.17
N PRO A 301 -24.75 0.49 -6.75
CA PRO A 301 -23.96 -0.18 -7.76
C PRO A 301 -23.47 -1.53 -7.22
N GLN A 302 -23.87 -2.63 -7.87
CA GLN A 302 -23.40 -3.99 -7.60
C GLN A 302 -21.94 -4.17 -8.06
N SER A 303 -20.99 -3.47 -7.43
CA SER A 303 -19.56 -3.65 -7.74
C SER A 303 -18.71 -4.05 -6.54
N VAL A 304 -19.28 -4.54 -5.43
CA VAL A 304 -18.48 -4.91 -4.23
C VAL A 304 -18.85 -6.25 -3.57
N LYS A 305 -19.74 -7.09 -4.12
CA LYS A 305 -20.15 -8.36 -3.46
C LYS A 305 -19.73 -9.66 -4.15
N GLN A 306 -18.60 -9.66 -4.88
CA GLN A 306 -18.03 -10.89 -5.46
C GLN A 306 -16.58 -11.18 -5.03
N LYS A 307 -16.18 -10.67 -3.86
CA LYS A 307 -15.00 -11.14 -3.11
C LYS A 307 -15.43 -11.53 -1.70
N GLN A 308 -16.11 -12.67 -1.58
CA GLN A 308 -16.26 -13.48 -0.36
C GLN A 308 -17.19 -14.65 -0.68
N SER A 309 -16.66 -15.60 -1.44
CA SER A 309 -17.03 -17.02 -1.38
C SER A 309 -15.85 -17.84 -1.85
#